data_AF-A0A3D3JNB9-F1
#
_entry.id   AF-A0A3D3JNB9-F1
#
_cell.length_a   1.000
_cell.length_b   1.000
_cell.length_c   1.000
_cell.angle_alpha   90.00
_cell.angle_beta   90.00
_cell.angle_gamma   90.00
#
_symmetry.space_group_name_H-M   'P 1'
#
loop_
_entity.id
_entity.type
_entity.pdbx_description
1 polymer ?
#
loop_
_entity_poly.entity_id
_entity_poly.type
_entity_poly.pdbx_seq_one_letter_code
_entity_poly.pdbx_strand_id
1 'polypeptide(L)'
;MRRTLITTATLLCLLTPAAVTAQTVEAPLTDDVVKWFAEQTKVMAAAAEGQDHLFVKPGVQADRKAQTVEILAVAVGLGEGTPAEFFLAGETGRDYESVAMTAARPLDIQAALKFIGLVPGRAVDFGEFHFWPRGPRVAMTAHWNGDQPQQCPAEGVRVEDLVVEDGKPLIHSGLTFAGSKWTGLEGERTFQADVMGSVACNYNDPWTILDVPYVARQGHRYGHVTPNPAYKFEWGQRLRFQIRPLPEITEIDLTVRVLLVDNRLRLAVNAGDAAWPNPLNFKAFLDELQKLLAAGQVPFLKIIYDDDLPAALAAEVSRALRLAVDAETLRIEPAAGQLYYEAWMPQPQWRNRKERIMQPAEIRIIEGTTGEITRILEDWSPEDVVLKPTTMSFATLPDAEKQIEALAAWPTDIVFFFVPPTTPCGIVTEFYSRIHTQFPTIYIFVDKAP
;
A
#
# COMPACT_ATOMS: atom_id res chain seq x y z
N MET A 1 6.83 34.50 -54.16
CA MET A 1 8.14 34.11 -54.76
C MET A 1 8.70 32.93 -53.98
N ARG A 2 9.04 31.85 -54.70
CA ARG A 2 9.95 30.73 -54.36
C ARG A 2 9.82 29.98 -53.01
N ARG A 3 9.29 28.75 -53.16
CA ARG A 3 9.50 27.48 -52.44
C ARG A 3 10.74 27.39 -51.53
N THR A 4 10.57 26.75 -50.36
CA THR A 4 11.34 25.58 -49.93
C THR A 4 10.48 24.71 -49.00
N LEU A 5 10.38 23.41 -49.31
CA LEU A 5 9.67 22.38 -48.55
C LEU A 5 10.39 22.13 -47.21
N ILE A 6 9.62 22.02 -46.11
CA ILE A 6 9.98 21.16 -44.97
C ILE A 6 8.87 20.13 -44.84
N THR A 7 9.29 18.89 -45.02
CA THR A 7 8.52 17.66 -45.08
C THR A 7 7.81 17.39 -43.75
N THR A 8 6.50 17.20 -43.84
CA THR A 8 5.65 16.62 -42.82
C THR A 8 6.13 15.20 -42.50
N ALA A 9 6.83 15.02 -41.37
CA ALA A 9 7.07 13.70 -40.81
C ALA A 9 5.83 13.27 -40.03
N THR A 10 4.84 12.76 -40.77
CA THR A 10 3.78 11.93 -40.19
C THR A 10 4.47 10.67 -39.66
N LEU A 11 4.67 10.59 -38.34
CA LEU A 11 5.04 9.34 -37.70
C LEU A 11 3.82 8.42 -37.77
N LEU A 12 3.74 7.72 -38.90
CA LEU A 12 2.84 6.61 -39.13
C LEU A 12 3.30 5.50 -38.18
N CYS A 13 2.72 5.43 -36.98
CA CYS A 13 2.79 4.23 -36.17
C CYS A 13 2.14 3.11 -37.00
N LEU A 14 2.98 2.33 -37.67
CA LEU A 14 2.63 1.03 -38.21
C LEU A 14 2.19 0.16 -37.03
N LEU A 15 0.91 0.26 -36.68
CA LEU A 15 0.17 -0.80 -36.03
C LEU A 15 0.19 -1.97 -37.00
N THR A 16 1.27 -2.75 -36.99
CA THR A 16 1.14 -4.15 -37.32
C THR A 16 0.11 -4.69 -36.33
N PRO A 17 -1.05 -5.20 -36.78
CA PRO A 17 -1.87 -5.99 -35.91
C PRO A 17 -1.03 -7.24 -35.65
N ALA A 18 -0.27 -7.24 -34.56
CA ALA A 18 -0.05 -8.48 -33.86
C ALA A 18 -1.48 -8.88 -33.47
N ALA A 19 -2.10 -9.70 -34.33
CA ALA A 19 -3.17 -10.56 -33.93
C ALA A 19 -2.56 -11.42 -32.82
N VAL A 20 -2.59 -10.90 -31.59
CA VAL A 20 -2.71 -11.72 -30.41
C VAL A 20 -4.00 -12.45 -30.69
N THR A 21 -3.88 -13.61 -31.32
CA THR A 21 -4.88 -14.63 -31.19
C THR A 21 -5.01 -14.77 -29.69
N ALA A 22 -6.13 -14.28 -29.15
CA ALA A 22 -6.59 -14.76 -27.86
C ALA A 22 -6.77 -16.27 -28.08
N GLN A 23 -5.70 -17.03 -27.90
CA GLN A 23 -5.85 -18.41 -27.49
C GLN A 23 -6.73 -18.27 -26.27
N THR A 24 -7.97 -18.74 -26.39
CA THR A 24 -8.77 -19.13 -25.24
C THR A 24 -7.96 -20.22 -24.55
N VAL A 25 -7.00 -19.81 -23.74
CA VAL A 25 -6.34 -20.68 -22.79
C VAL A 25 -7.48 -21.11 -21.88
N GLU A 26 -7.74 -22.41 -21.89
CA GLU A 26 -8.74 -23.00 -21.02
C GLU A 26 -8.45 -22.56 -19.57
N ALA A 27 -9.48 -22.29 -18.77
CA ALA A 27 -9.26 -21.90 -17.39
C ALA A 27 -8.57 -23.06 -16.63
N PRO A 28 -7.55 -22.80 -15.77
CA PRO A 28 -6.85 -23.85 -15.01
C PRO A 28 -7.77 -24.75 -14.18
N LEU A 29 -8.94 -24.23 -13.80
CA LEU A 29 -9.99 -24.95 -13.10
C LEU A 29 -10.87 -25.74 -14.08
N THR A 30 -10.31 -26.77 -14.72
CA THR A 30 -11.08 -27.69 -15.57
C THR A 30 -12.08 -28.52 -14.77
N ASP A 31 -13.05 -29.16 -15.46
CA ASP A 31 -13.99 -30.10 -14.84
C ASP A 31 -13.29 -31.18 -13.99
N ASP A 32 -12.13 -31.68 -14.42
CA ASP A 32 -11.39 -32.70 -13.70
C ASP A 32 -10.67 -32.14 -12.46
N VAL A 33 -10.21 -30.90 -12.52
CA VAL A 33 -9.71 -30.17 -11.36
C VAL A 33 -10.85 -29.93 -10.36
N VAL A 34 -12.01 -29.45 -10.81
CA VAL A 34 -13.18 -29.22 -9.96
C VAL A 34 -13.66 -30.52 -9.29
N LYS A 35 -13.70 -31.64 -10.02
CA LYS A 35 -13.98 -32.97 -9.44
C LYS A 35 -12.95 -33.34 -8.37
N TRP A 36 -11.66 -33.14 -8.63
CA TRP A 36 -10.61 -33.39 -7.65
C TRP A 36 -10.80 -32.55 -6.39
N PHE A 37 -11.09 -31.25 -6.51
CA PHE A 37 -11.41 -30.38 -5.36
C PHE A 37 -12.57 -30.94 -4.54
N ALA A 38 -13.66 -31.37 -5.20
CA ALA A 38 -14.83 -31.93 -4.54
C ALA A 38 -14.52 -33.26 -3.81
N GLU A 39 -13.72 -34.13 -4.44
CA GLU A 39 -13.27 -35.39 -3.82
C GLU A 39 -12.39 -35.15 -2.60
N GLN A 40 -11.39 -34.28 -2.72
CA GLN A 40 -10.51 -33.94 -1.60
C GLN A 40 -11.29 -33.27 -0.46
N THR A 41 -12.25 -32.41 -0.78
CA THR A 41 -13.14 -31.79 0.23
C THR A 41 -13.90 -32.86 1.01
N LYS A 42 -14.40 -33.92 0.35
CA LYS A 42 -15.06 -35.05 1.04
C LYS A 42 -14.09 -35.80 1.95
N VAL A 43 -12.86 -36.03 1.50
CA VAL A 43 -11.81 -36.68 2.32
C VAL A 43 -11.49 -35.85 3.56
N MET A 44 -11.28 -34.54 3.39
CA MET A 44 -11.05 -33.59 4.49
C MET A 44 -12.23 -33.57 5.46
N ALA A 45 -13.46 -33.51 4.96
CA ALA A 45 -14.66 -33.47 5.78
C ALA A 45 -14.86 -34.76 6.61
N ALA A 46 -14.60 -35.92 6.00
CA ALA A 46 -14.65 -37.20 6.71
C ALA A 46 -13.58 -37.29 7.81
N ALA A 47 -12.35 -36.80 7.55
CA ALA A 47 -11.29 -36.75 8.56
C ALA A 47 -11.60 -35.78 9.71
N ALA A 48 -12.40 -34.74 9.45
CA ALA A 48 -12.83 -33.75 10.44
C ALA A 48 -14.07 -34.15 11.25
N GLU A 49 -14.74 -35.26 10.91
CA GLU A 49 -15.95 -35.68 11.60
C GLU A 49 -15.69 -35.92 13.10
N GLY A 50 -16.43 -35.21 13.95
CA GLY A 50 -16.25 -35.26 15.41
C GLY A 50 -15.01 -34.54 15.96
N GLN A 51 -14.23 -33.86 15.11
CA GLN A 51 -13.02 -33.14 15.50
C GLN A 51 -13.27 -31.63 15.55
N ASP A 52 -13.54 -31.09 16.73
CA ASP A 52 -13.84 -29.67 16.98
C ASP A 52 -12.69 -28.68 16.66
N HIS A 53 -11.46 -29.19 16.60
CA HIS A 53 -10.24 -28.47 16.25
C HIS A 53 -9.99 -28.42 14.74
N LEU A 54 -10.85 -29.05 13.92
CA LEU A 54 -10.77 -29.01 12.47
C LEU A 54 -11.93 -28.19 11.90
N PHE A 55 -11.62 -27.35 10.91
CA PHE A 55 -12.60 -26.61 10.11
C PHE A 55 -12.42 -26.98 8.65
N VAL A 56 -13.51 -27.31 7.96
CA VAL A 56 -13.46 -27.74 6.55
C VAL A 56 -14.54 -27.01 5.75
N LYS A 57 -14.12 -26.47 4.60
CA LYS A 57 -14.97 -25.91 3.53
C LYS A 57 -14.44 -26.38 2.18
N PRO A 58 -15.19 -26.22 1.07
CA PRO A 58 -14.69 -26.57 -0.25
C PRO A 58 -13.31 -25.97 -0.52
N GLY A 59 -12.32 -26.84 -0.75
CA GLY A 59 -10.95 -26.44 -1.08
C GLY A 59 -10.09 -25.88 0.06
N VAL A 60 -10.59 -25.80 1.30
CA VAL A 60 -9.81 -25.27 2.44
C VAL A 60 -10.10 -26.03 3.74
N GLN A 61 -9.03 -26.32 4.48
CA GLN A 61 -9.07 -26.92 5.81
C GLN A 61 -8.23 -26.09 6.79
N ALA A 62 -8.66 -25.99 8.04
CA ALA A 62 -7.85 -25.46 9.13
C ALA A 62 -7.76 -26.45 10.29
N ASP A 63 -6.61 -26.48 10.95
CA ASP A 63 -6.35 -27.23 12.16
C ASP A 63 -5.87 -26.26 13.25
N ARG A 64 -6.68 -26.10 14.30
CA ARG A 64 -6.38 -25.20 15.42
C ARG A 64 -5.25 -25.73 16.30
N LYS A 65 -5.09 -27.05 16.44
CA LYS A 65 -4.02 -27.65 17.25
C LYS A 65 -2.67 -27.50 16.55
N ALA A 66 -2.63 -27.74 15.24
CA ALA A 66 -1.43 -27.55 14.43
C ALA A 66 -1.17 -26.07 14.06
N GLN A 67 -2.16 -25.19 14.26
CA GLN A 67 -2.15 -23.80 13.81
C GLN A 67 -1.84 -23.65 12.32
N THR A 68 -2.50 -24.46 11.50
CA THR A 68 -2.29 -24.51 10.05
C THR A 68 -3.59 -24.31 9.29
N VAL A 69 -3.52 -23.62 8.15
CA VAL A 69 -4.55 -23.63 7.11
C VAL A 69 -3.97 -24.29 5.87
N GLU A 70 -4.68 -25.25 5.27
CA GLU A 70 -4.35 -25.87 3.99
C GLU A 70 -5.36 -25.44 2.93
N ILE A 71 -4.88 -25.00 1.78
CA ILE A 71 -5.67 -24.58 0.63
C ILE A 71 -5.29 -25.46 -0.56
N LEU A 72 -6.27 -26.11 -1.17
CA LEU A 72 -6.09 -26.84 -2.41
C LEU A 72 -5.96 -25.85 -3.57
N ALA A 73 -5.03 -26.09 -4.48
CA ALA A 73 -4.79 -25.22 -5.62
C ALA A 73 -4.32 -25.99 -6.84
N VAL A 74 -4.30 -25.31 -7.99
CA VAL A 74 -3.65 -25.78 -9.21
C VAL A 74 -2.76 -24.68 -9.76
N ALA A 75 -1.61 -25.04 -10.31
CA ALA A 75 -0.72 -24.09 -10.96
C ALA A 75 -1.32 -23.61 -12.29
N VAL A 76 -1.06 -22.35 -12.62
CA VAL A 76 -1.42 -21.81 -13.94
C VAL A 76 -0.35 -22.14 -14.99
N GLY A 77 0.88 -22.44 -14.57
CA GLY A 77 1.99 -22.67 -15.49
C GLY A 77 2.44 -21.40 -16.20
N LEU A 78 2.57 -20.29 -15.45
CA LEU A 78 3.08 -19.02 -15.97
C LEU A 78 4.42 -19.20 -16.69
N GLY A 79 4.53 -18.64 -17.88
CA GLY A 79 5.75 -18.64 -18.67
C GLY A 79 6.87 -17.77 -18.07
N GLU A 80 8.10 -18.06 -18.48
CA GLU A 80 9.26 -17.22 -18.15
C GLU A 80 9.05 -15.80 -18.67
N GLY A 81 9.33 -14.80 -17.83
CA GLY A 81 9.16 -13.38 -18.18
C GLY A 81 7.72 -12.86 -18.10
N THR A 82 6.72 -13.71 -17.86
CA THR A 82 5.34 -13.26 -17.62
C THR A 82 5.24 -12.60 -16.25
N PRO A 83 4.53 -11.46 -16.11
CA PRO A 83 4.27 -10.87 -14.79
C PRO A 83 3.56 -11.88 -13.89
N ALA A 84 4.06 -12.04 -12.68
CA ALA A 84 3.38 -12.74 -11.60
C ALA A 84 2.99 -11.69 -10.56
N GLU A 85 1.71 -11.37 -10.43
CA GLU A 85 1.19 -10.42 -9.44
C GLU A 85 0.59 -11.12 -8.21
N PHE A 86 0.13 -12.37 -8.40
CA PHE A 86 -0.53 -13.16 -7.36
C PHE A 86 0.22 -14.45 -7.08
N PHE A 87 0.40 -14.77 -5.80
CA PHE A 87 0.83 -16.10 -5.38
C PHE A 87 -0.33 -17.09 -5.51
N LEU A 88 -1.54 -16.63 -5.16
CA LEU A 88 -2.76 -17.42 -5.23
C LEU A 88 -3.95 -16.51 -5.53
N ALA A 89 -4.76 -16.91 -6.51
CA ALA A 89 -6.02 -16.26 -6.84
C ALA A 89 -7.20 -17.25 -6.78
N GLY A 90 -8.40 -16.71 -6.62
CA GLY A 90 -9.66 -17.44 -6.81
C GLY A 90 -10.04 -17.55 -8.28
N GLU A 91 -11.26 -18.02 -8.53
CA GLU A 91 -11.77 -18.33 -9.89
C GLU A 91 -11.96 -17.11 -10.81
N THR A 92 -12.02 -15.89 -10.29
CA THR A 92 -12.39 -14.70 -11.07
C THR A 92 -11.19 -14.03 -11.76
N GLY A 93 -10.86 -14.47 -12.97
CA GLY A 93 -10.22 -13.65 -14.02
C GLY A 93 -8.80 -13.11 -13.75
N ARG A 94 -8.04 -13.70 -12.82
CA ARG A 94 -6.64 -13.33 -12.50
C ARG A 94 -5.63 -14.42 -12.85
N ASP A 95 -6.05 -15.42 -13.61
CA ASP A 95 -5.24 -16.58 -13.97
C ASP A 95 -3.94 -16.20 -14.69
N TYR A 96 -4.01 -15.30 -15.67
CA TYR A 96 -2.86 -14.90 -16.50
C TYR A 96 -1.70 -14.21 -15.76
N GLU A 97 -1.88 -13.84 -14.49
CA GLU A 97 -0.89 -13.17 -13.64
C GLU A 97 -0.72 -13.86 -12.27
N SER A 98 -1.23 -15.08 -12.13
CA SER A 98 -1.19 -15.86 -10.88
C SER A 98 -0.30 -17.09 -10.98
N VAL A 99 0.52 -17.34 -9.96
CA VAL A 99 1.30 -18.60 -9.85
C VAL A 99 0.33 -19.80 -9.77
N ALA A 100 -0.74 -19.66 -8.99
CA ALA A 100 -1.72 -20.71 -8.79
C ALA A 100 -3.14 -20.17 -8.60
N MET A 101 -4.13 -21.03 -8.83
CA MET A 101 -5.54 -20.77 -8.60
C MET A 101 -6.14 -21.75 -7.61
N THR A 102 -7.16 -21.32 -6.86
CA THR A 102 -7.98 -22.16 -5.99
C THR A 102 -9.46 -22.00 -6.28
N ALA A 103 -10.21 -23.10 -6.15
CA ALA A 103 -11.67 -23.08 -6.11
C ALA A 103 -12.21 -22.77 -4.69
N ALA A 104 -11.33 -22.67 -3.68
CA ALA A 104 -11.74 -22.26 -2.35
C ALA A 104 -12.21 -20.80 -2.38
N ARG A 105 -13.39 -20.56 -1.81
CA ARG A 105 -13.92 -19.21 -1.70
C ARG A 105 -13.02 -18.37 -0.79
N PRO A 106 -12.56 -17.18 -1.20
CA PRO A 106 -11.71 -16.31 -0.37
C PRO A 106 -12.29 -16.07 1.03
N LEU A 107 -13.61 -15.87 1.17
CA LEU A 107 -14.25 -15.74 2.49
C LEU A 107 -14.07 -16.97 3.39
N ASP A 108 -14.07 -18.18 2.83
CA ASP A 108 -13.83 -19.42 3.59
C ASP A 108 -12.36 -19.54 4.01
N ILE A 109 -11.42 -19.05 3.18
CA ILE A 109 -9.99 -18.96 3.53
C ILE A 109 -9.79 -17.99 4.71
N GLN A 110 -10.43 -16.82 4.67
CA GLN A 110 -10.38 -15.88 5.78
C GLN A 110 -11.01 -16.49 7.05
N ALA A 111 -12.12 -17.23 6.92
CA ALA A 111 -12.74 -17.93 8.04
C ALA A 111 -11.81 -19.02 8.63
N ALA A 112 -11.08 -19.75 7.79
CA ALA A 112 -10.09 -20.75 8.20
C ALA A 112 -8.93 -20.12 9.01
N LEU A 113 -8.40 -18.99 8.54
CA LEU A 113 -7.35 -18.24 9.27
C LEU A 113 -7.87 -17.72 10.63
N LYS A 114 -9.10 -17.22 10.68
CA LYS A 114 -9.75 -16.84 11.94
C LYS A 114 -9.96 -18.02 12.88
N PHE A 115 -10.28 -19.19 12.33
CA PHE A 115 -10.54 -20.40 13.11
C PHE A 115 -9.31 -20.90 13.86
N ILE A 116 -8.09 -20.70 13.32
CA ILE A 116 -6.82 -20.99 14.01
C ILE A 116 -6.37 -19.89 14.99
N GLY A 117 -7.18 -18.86 15.19
CA GLY A 117 -6.97 -17.81 16.18
C GLY A 117 -6.38 -16.51 15.65
N LEU A 118 -6.22 -16.34 14.33
CA LEU A 118 -5.74 -15.09 13.77
C LEU A 118 -6.86 -14.06 13.66
N VAL A 119 -6.53 -12.79 13.87
CA VAL A 119 -7.45 -11.67 13.64
C VAL A 119 -6.92 -10.89 12.43
N PRO A 120 -7.74 -10.67 11.38
CA PRO A 120 -7.30 -9.85 10.26
C PRO A 120 -7.00 -8.43 10.75
N GLY A 121 -5.92 -7.85 10.27
CA GLY A 121 -5.59 -6.47 10.58
C GLY A 121 -6.33 -5.50 9.65
N ARG A 122 -5.56 -4.75 8.87
CA ARG A 122 -6.08 -3.69 8.00
C ARG A 122 -5.34 -3.68 6.68
N ALA A 123 -6.08 -3.75 5.58
CA ALA A 123 -5.51 -3.59 4.25
C ALA A 123 -5.00 -2.16 4.00
N VAL A 124 -4.23 -1.97 2.94
CA VAL A 124 -3.82 -0.62 2.52
C VAL A 124 -5.03 0.24 2.14
N ASP A 125 -4.88 1.54 2.34
CA ASP A 125 -5.82 2.56 1.88
C ASP A 125 -5.05 3.84 1.57
N PHE A 126 -4.71 4.03 0.30
CA PHE A 126 -3.90 5.16 -0.14
C PHE A 126 -4.62 6.50 0.03
N GLY A 127 -5.96 6.52 0.03
CA GLY A 127 -6.74 7.74 0.26
C GLY A 127 -6.67 8.21 1.71
N GLU A 128 -6.55 7.27 2.64
CA GLU A 128 -6.41 7.52 4.09
C GLU A 128 -4.93 7.50 4.55
N PHE A 129 -3.97 7.55 3.62
CA PHE A 129 -2.52 7.47 3.90
C PHE A 129 -2.09 6.21 4.68
N HIS A 130 -2.83 5.10 4.51
CA HIS A 130 -2.47 3.78 5.01
C HIS A 130 -1.68 3.02 3.94
N PHE A 131 -0.36 3.23 3.90
CA PHE A 131 0.48 2.69 2.83
C PHE A 131 0.98 1.26 3.07
N TRP A 132 0.89 0.77 4.30
CA TRP A 132 1.32 -0.58 4.66
C TRP A 132 0.13 -1.41 5.16
N PRO A 133 0.02 -2.68 4.75
CA PRO A 133 -0.94 -3.58 5.36
C PRO A 133 -0.50 -3.87 6.81
N ARG A 134 -1.49 -4.00 7.69
CA ARG A 134 -1.33 -4.37 9.09
C ARG A 134 -1.98 -5.72 9.38
N GLY A 135 -1.45 -6.43 10.36
CA GLY A 135 -1.99 -7.71 10.81
C GLY A 135 -0.91 -8.73 11.15
N PRO A 136 -1.31 -9.90 11.68
CA PRO A 136 -0.36 -10.95 12.02
C PRO A 136 0.37 -11.44 10.77
N ARG A 137 1.65 -11.77 10.93
CA ARG A 137 2.46 -12.34 9.87
C ARG A 137 2.17 -13.83 9.73
N VAL A 138 2.14 -14.29 8.49
CA VAL A 138 1.97 -15.70 8.16
C VAL A 138 2.98 -16.15 7.12
N ALA A 139 3.45 -17.37 7.30
CA ALA A 139 4.22 -18.11 6.32
C ALA A 139 3.25 -18.89 5.43
N MET A 140 3.19 -18.55 4.14
CA MET A 140 2.52 -19.36 3.11
C MET A 140 3.51 -20.19 2.30
N THR A 141 3.31 -21.50 2.22
CA THR A 141 4.25 -22.46 1.63
C THR A 141 3.52 -23.38 0.66
N ALA A 142 4.04 -23.53 -0.56
CA ALA A 142 3.53 -24.45 -1.56
C ALA A 142 4.11 -25.86 -1.39
N HIS A 143 3.23 -26.85 -1.52
CA HIS A 143 3.55 -28.27 -1.57
C HIS A 143 2.94 -28.89 -2.82
N TRP A 144 3.65 -29.83 -3.42
CA TRP A 144 3.14 -30.61 -4.55
C TRP A 144 3.61 -32.06 -4.45
N ASN A 145 2.81 -32.96 -5.01
CA ASN A 145 3.24 -34.35 -5.12
C ASN A 145 4.14 -34.46 -6.35
N GLY A 146 5.32 -35.05 -6.16
CA GLY A 146 6.27 -35.26 -7.25
C GLY A 146 5.74 -36.29 -8.24
N ASP A 147 5.30 -35.80 -9.39
CA ASP A 147 5.56 -36.42 -10.69
C ASP A 147 5.75 -35.28 -11.71
N GLN A 148 7.03 -34.90 -11.84
CA GLN A 148 7.64 -33.94 -12.78
C GLN A 148 7.17 -32.47 -12.77
N PRO A 149 8.06 -31.51 -13.12
CA PRO A 149 9.50 -31.68 -13.40
C PRO A 149 10.41 -31.63 -12.15
N GLN A 150 9.90 -31.29 -10.96
CA GLN A 150 10.71 -31.12 -9.75
C GLN A 150 10.10 -31.79 -8.52
N GLN A 151 10.93 -32.40 -7.67
CA GLN A 151 10.49 -32.96 -6.40
C GLN A 151 10.25 -31.83 -5.38
N CYS A 152 9.08 -31.86 -4.73
CA CYS A 152 8.78 -30.93 -3.65
C CYS A 152 9.68 -31.23 -2.43
N PRO A 153 10.38 -30.22 -1.86
CA PRO A 153 11.01 -30.34 -0.56
C PRO A 153 10.00 -30.78 0.50
N ALA A 154 10.45 -31.50 1.53
CA ALA A 154 9.56 -32.02 2.57
C ALA A 154 8.86 -30.89 3.35
N GLU A 155 9.59 -29.79 3.55
CA GLU A 155 9.16 -28.55 4.17
C GLU A 155 8.31 -27.66 3.24
N GLY A 156 8.23 -27.99 1.94
CA GLY A 156 7.61 -27.17 0.90
C GLY A 156 8.46 -25.96 0.50
N VAL A 157 7.92 -25.06 -0.32
CA VAL A 157 8.61 -23.86 -0.81
C VAL A 157 7.83 -22.60 -0.44
N ARG A 158 8.50 -21.60 0.15
CA ARG A 158 7.88 -20.31 0.50
C ARG A 158 7.33 -19.67 -0.77
N VAL A 159 6.15 -19.05 -0.72
CA VAL A 159 5.61 -18.37 -1.92
C VAL A 159 6.51 -17.24 -2.40
N GLU A 160 7.25 -16.62 -1.49
CA GLU A 160 8.28 -15.62 -1.80
C GLU A 160 9.42 -16.17 -2.69
N ASP A 161 9.68 -17.48 -2.66
CA ASP A 161 10.67 -18.15 -3.52
C ASP A 161 10.11 -18.56 -4.89
N LEU A 162 8.79 -18.58 -5.07
CA LEU A 162 8.16 -18.98 -6.33
C LEU A 162 8.22 -17.88 -7.40
N VAL A 163 8.59 -16.67 -7.02
CA VAL A 163 8.72 -15.52 -7.91
C VAL A 163 10.05 -14.81 -7.66
N VAL A 164 10.49 -14.01 -8.63
CA VAL A 164 11.71 -13.21 -8.54
C VAL A 164 11.47 -11.77 -8.96
N GLU A 165 12.12 -10.85 -8.26
CA GLU A 165 12.27 -9.43 -8.61
C GLU A 165 13.76 -9.20 -8.92
N ASP A 166 14.07 -8.68 -10.11
CA ASP A 166 15.46 -8.49 -10.58
C ASP A 166 16.35 -9.74 -10.43
N GLY A 167 15.76 -10.91 -10.71
CA GLY A 167 16.45 -12.21 -10.68
C GLY A 167 16.72 -12.78 -9.28
N LYS A 168 16.16 -12.18 -8.22
CA LYS A 168 16.27 -12.67 -6.85
C LYS A 168 14.90 -13.01 -6.28
N PRO A 169 14.78 -14.08 -5.46
CA PRO A 169 13.58 -14.34 -4.68
C PRO A 169 13.15 -13.12 -3.87
N LEU A 170 11.84 -13.02 -3.61
CA LEU A 170 11.36 -12.01 -2.68
C LEU A 170 11.86 -12.32 -1.26
N ILE A 171 11.96 -11.27 -0.46
CA ILE A 171 12.44 -11.38 0.93
C ILE A 171 11.47 -12.22 1.75
N HIS A 172 12.01 -13.10 2.60
CA HIS A 172 11.24 -13.99 3.49
C HIS A 172 10.69 -13.24 4.71
N SER A 173 9.86 -12.23 4.47
CA SER A 173 9.21 -11.43 5.50
C SER A 173 7.87 -12.01 5.97
N GLY A 174 7.39 -13.07 5.31
CA GLY A 174 6.02 -13.55 5.45
C GLY A 174 5.00 -12.60 4.81
N LEU A 175 3.75 -13.05 4.75
CA LEU A 175 2.62 -12.25 4.28
C LEU A 175 1.86 -11.65 5.47
N THR A 176 1.22 -10.51 5.25
CA THR A 176 0.31 -9.85 6.19
C THR A 176 -1.07 -10.46 6.07
N PHE A 177 -1.62 -10.99 7.15
CA PHE A 177 -3.06 -11.26 7.19
C PHE A 177 -3.83 -9.96 7.47
N ALA A 178 -4.05 -9.20 6.40
CA ALA A 178 -4.81 -7.96 6.44
C ALA A 178 -6.33 -8.21 6.38
N GLY A 179 -6.74 -9.30 5.72
CA GLY A 179 -8.13 -9.50 5.31
C GLY A 179 -8.53 -8.54 4.19
N SER A 180 -9.72 -8.75 3.62
CA SER A 180 -10.24 -7.90 2.56
C SER A 180 -11.32 -6.94 3.06
N LYS A 181 -11.46 -5.81 2.35
CA LYS A 181 -12.57 -4.86 2.57
C LYS A 181 -13.94 -5.51 2.34
N TRP A 182 -14.91 -5.02 3.10
CA TRP A 182 -16.34 -5.20 2.86
C TRP A 182 -16.89 -3.90 2.30
N THR A 183 -17.70 -3.97 1.24
CA THR A 183 -18.37 -2.81 0.66
C THR A 183 -19.88 -3.03 0.60
N GLY A 184 -20.65 -1.96 0.46
CA GLY A 184 -22.11 -2.00 0.47
C GLY A 184 -22.73 -1.67 1.84
N LEU A 185 -24.05 -1.58 1.87
CA LEU A 185 -24.83 -1.28 3.08
C LEU A 185 -24.87 -2.49 4.02
N GLU A 186 -25.10 -2.24 5.31
CA GLU A 186 -25.27 -3.30 6.30
C GLU A 186 -26.44 -4.24 5.91
N GLY A 187 -26.18 -5.55 5.87
CA GLY A 187 -27.12 -6.57 5.36
C GLY A 187 -26.90 -6.98 3.89
N GLU A 188 -26.24 -6.14 3.08
CA GLU A 188 -25.91 -6.39 1.67
C GLU A 188 -24.39 -6.32 1.42
N ARG A 189 -23.59 -6.41 2.49
CA ARG A 189 -22.14 -6.25 2.38
C ARG A 189 -21.53 -7.36 1.54
N THR A 190 -20.73 -6.96 0.57
CA THR A 190 -20.00 -7.87 -0.31
C THR A 190 -18.53 -7.92 0.11
N PHE A 191 -18.03 -9.12 0.33
CA PHE A 191 -16.61 -9.35 0.60
C PHE A 191 -15.81 -9.21 -0.69
N GLN A 192 -14.95 -8.20 -0.78
CA GLN A 192 -14.35 -7.83 -2.06
C GLN A 192 -13.39 -8.89 -2.61
N ALA A 193 -12.66 -9.62 -1.77
CA ALA A 193 -11.84 -10.75 -2.22
C ALA A 193 -12.65 -11.82 -2.96
N ASP A 194 -13.91 -12.08 -2.59
CA ASP A 194 -14.76 -13.04 -3.32
C ASP A 194 -15.13 -12.54 -4.73
N VAL A 195 -15.32 -11.23 -4.88
CA VAL A 195 -15.63 -10.61 -6.18
C VAL A 195 -14.38 -10.58 -7.05
N MET A 196 -13.27 -10.14 -6.47
CA MET A 196 -12.02 -9.90 -7.16
C MET A 196 -11.15 -11.16 -7.32
N GLY A 197 -11.45 -12.23 -6.60
CA GLY A 197 -10.63 -13.46 -6.61
C GLY A 197 -9.24 -13.26 -5.99
N SER A 198 -9.07 -12.27 -5.11
CA SER A 198 -7.76 -11.87 -4.57
C SER A 198 -7.49 -12.59 -3.24
N VAL A 199 -6.60 -13.58 -3.24
CA VAL A 199 -6.25 -14.34 -2.01
C VAL A 199 -4.90 -13.93 -1.46
N ALA A 200 -3.84 -14.00 -2.27
CA ALA A 200 -2.49 -13.61 -1.87
C ALA A 200 -1.74 -12.95 -3.03
N CYS A 201 -1.30 -11.71 -2.85
CA CYS A 201 -0.58 -10.94 -3.88
C CYS A 201 0.79 -10.47 -3.42
N ASN A 202 1.64 -10.12 -4.40
CA ASN A 202 3.01 -9.64 -4.17
C ASN A 202 3.14 -8.11 -4.32
N TYR A 203 2.01 -7.41 -4.38
CA TYR A 203 1.88 -5.97 -4.33
C TYR A 203 0.75 -5.61 -3.36
N ASN A 204 0.64 -4.35 -2.95
CA ASN A 204 -0.40 -3.93 -2.03
C ASN A 204 -1.74 -3.73 -2.74
N ASP A 205 -2.71 -4.57 -2.39
CA ASP A 205 -4.06 -4.59 -2.94
C ASP A 205 -5.08 -4.48 -1.79
N PRO A 206 -5.93 -3.45 -1.71
CA PRO A 206 -6.95 -3.33 -0.67
C PRO A 206 -7.99 -4.48 -0.66
N TRP A 207 -8.02 -5.29 -1.72
CA TRP A 207 -9.00 -6.37 -1.90
C TRP A 207 -8.45 -7.77 -1.60
N THR A 208 -7.15 -7.92 -1.30
CA THR A 208 -6.54 -9.22 -1.00
C THR A 208 -6.74 -9.65 0.45
N ILE A 209 -6.59 -10.94 0.73
CA ILE A 209 -6.57 -11.45 2.12
C ILE A 209 -5.16 -11.39 2.71
N LEU A 210 -4.17 -11.76 1.90
CA LEU A 210 -2.75 -11.84 2.26
C LEU A 210 -1.91 -10.91 1.38
N ASP A 211 -1.24 -9.96 2.01
CA ASP A 211 -0.51 -8.88 1.33
C ASP A 211 0.97 -8.86 1.74
N VAL A 212 1.86 -8.41 0.87
CA VAL A 212 3.28 -8.22 1.21
C VAL A 212 3.46 -7.10 2.24
N PRO A 213 4.41 -7.23 3.18
CA PRO A 213 4.49 -6.38 4.37
C PRO A 213 5.22 -5.04 4.16
N TYR A 214 5.51 -4.70 2.91
CA TYR A 214 6.27 -3.53 2.49
C TYR A 214 5.51 -2.79 1.39
N VAL A 215 5.88 -1.52 1.14
CA VAL A 215 5.20 -0.71 0.12
C VAL A 215 5.58 -1.22 -1.27
N ALA A 216 4.62 -1.86 -1.92
CA ALA A 216 4.72 -2.42 -3.24
C ALA A 216 3.51 -1.96 -4.05
N ARG A 217 3.60 -0.78 -4.67
CA ARG A 217 2.51 -0.30 -5.53
C ARG A 217 2.50 -1.07 -6.85
N GLN A 218 1.33 -1.47 -7.33
CA GLN A 218 1.20 -2.25 -8.57
C GLN A 218 1.97 -1.60 -9.74
N GLY A 219 1.81 -0.29 -9.96
CA GLY A 219 2.50 0.42 -11.04
C GLY A 219 4.04 0.43 -10.96
N HIS A 220 4.63 0.14 -9.79
CA HIS A 220 6.08 -0.01 -9.64
C HIS A 220 6.54 -1.48 -9.78
N ARG A 221 5.65 -2.45 -9.61
CA ARG A 221 5.95 -3.88 -9.68
C ARG A 221 5.56 -4.54 -10.99
N TYR A 222 4.65 -3.92 -11.73
CA TYR A 222 4.17 -4.42 -13.01
C TYR A 222 5.35 -4.70 -13.95
N GLY A 223 5.50 -5.97 -14.36
CA GLY A 223 6.58 -6.41 -15.25
C GLY A 223 7.95 -6.63 -14.58
N HIS A 224 8.10 -6.38 -13.28
CA HIS A 224 9.36 -6.57 -12.54
C HIS A 224 9.39 -7.88 -11.75
N VAL A 225 8.23 -8.38 -11.33
CA VAL A 225 8.10 -9.67 -10.64
C VAL A 225 7.62 -10.74 -11.60
N THR A 226 8.39 -11.83 -11.73
CA THR A 226 8.13 -12.93 -12.67
C THR A 226 8.30 -14.28 -11.98
N PRO A 227 7.77 -15.40 -12.52
CA PRO A 227 7.99 -16.73 -11.95
C PRO A 227 9.47 -17.06 -11.79
N ASN A 228 9.84 -17.68 -10.67
CA ASN A 228 11.21 -18.11 -10.44
C ASN A 228 11.53 -19.33 -11.33
N PRO A 229 12.54 -19.28 -12.22
CA PRO A 229 12.87 -20.40 -13.10
C PRO A 229 13.36 -21.64 -12.35
N ALA A 230 13.72 -21.53 -11.07
CA ALA A 230 14.05 -22.65 -10.20
C ALA A 230 12.85 -23.54 -9.86
N TYR A 231 11.61 -23.06 -10.05
CA TYR A 231 10.37 -23.77 -9.77
C TYR A 231 9.45 -23.71 -10.99
N LYS A 232 9.37 -24.80 -11.75
CA LYS A 232 8.52 -24.88 -12.95
C LYS A 232 7.31 -25.74 -12.67
N PHE A 233 6.13 -25.16 -12.84
CA PHE A 233 4.87 -25.87 -12.71
C PHE A 233 4.20 -26.03 -14.07
N GLU A 234 3.62 -27.21 -14.29
CA GLU A 234 2.76 -27.43 -15.45
C GLU A 234 1.39 -26.83 -15.19
N TRP A 235 0.73 -26.37 -16.26
CA TRP A 235 -0.64 -25.91 -16.18
C TRP A 235 -1.53 -27.02 -15.60
N GLY A 236 -2.39 -26.69 -14.62
CA GLY A 236 -3.27 -27.64 -13.94
C GLY A 236 -2.58 -28.55 -12.92
N GLN A 237 -1.25 -28.42 -12.72
CA GLN A 237 -0.53 -29.21 -11.72
C GLN A 237 -1.11 -28.95 -10.33
N ARG A 238 -1.45 -30.03 -9.61
CA ARG A 238 -2.08 -29.95 -8.28
C ARG A 238 -1.07 -29.49 -7.23
N LEU A 239 -1.45 -28.46 -6.50
CA LEU A 239 -0.70 -27.87 -5.40
C LEU A 239 -1.53 -27.88 -4.10
N ARG A 240 -0.84 -27.77 -2.98
CA ARG A 240 -1.43 -27.40 -1.69
C ARG A 240 -0.63 -26.25 -1.09
N PHE A 241 -1.32 -25.20 -0.67
CA PHE A 241 -0.69 -24.13 0.10
C PHE A 241 -0.98 -24.33 1.57
N GLN A 242 0.07 -24.36 2.37
CA GLN A 242 -0.02 -24.37 3.81
C GLN A 242 0.31 -22.99 4.37
N ILE A 243 -0.54 -22.48 5.25
CA ILE A 243 -0.33 -21.21 5.94
C ILE A 243 -0.12 -21.48 7.44
N ARG A 244 0.92 -20.89 8.01
CA ARG A 244 1.24 -20.93 9.45
C ARG A 244 1.49 -19.53 10.00
N PRO A 245 1.07 -19.19 11.23
CA PRO A 245 1.47 -17.95 11.88
C PRO A 245 2.99 -17.84 12.06
N LEU A 246 3.50 -16.61 11.99
CA LEU A 246 4.88 -16.23 12.35
C LEU A 246 4.83 -15.32 13.59
N PRO A 247 4.55 -15.88 14.79
CA PRO A 247 4.31 -15.10 16.02
C PRO A 247 5.52 -14.32 16.52
N GLU A 248 6.72 -14.68 16.08
CA GLU A 248 7.97 -13.97 16.36
C GLU A 248 8.03 -12.59 15.71
N ILE A 249 7.22 -12.33 14.68
CA ILE A 249 7.13 -11.03 14.03
C ILE A 249 5.90 -10.30 14.56
N THR A 250 6.13 -9.20 15.26
CA THR A 250 5.08 -8.38 15.87
C THR A 250 5.15 -6.94 15.37
N GLU A 251 4.01 -6.25 15.40
CA GLU A 251 3.95 -4.83 15.04
C GLU A 251 3.92 -3.99 16.32
N ILE A 252 4.65 -2.87 16.33
CA ILE A 252 4.67 -1.93 17.46
C ILE A 252 4.35 -0.52 16.99
N ASP A 253 3.35 0.10 17.61
CA ASP A 253 3.00 1.50 17.35
C ASP A 253 3.87 2.44 18.19
N LEU A 254 4.59 3.33 17.52
CA LEU A 254 5.42 4.36 18.12
C LEU A 254 4.89 5.74 17.73
N THR A 255 4.63 6.58 18.73
CA THR A 255 4.41 8.01 18.51
C THR A 255 5.72 8.75 18.72
N VAL A 256 6.14 9.50 17.71
CA VAL A 256 7.42 10.21 17.70
C VAL A 256 7.15 11.70 17.62
N ARG A 257 7.36 12.40 18.73
CA ARG A 257 7.24 13.86 18.80
C ARG A 257 8.59 14.50 18.50
N VAL A 258 8.61 15.36 17.48
CA VAL A 258 9.77 16.13 17.04
C VAL A 258 9.80 17.45 17.79
N LEU A 259 10.82 17.62 18.64
CA LEU A 259 10.96 18.71 19.61
C LEU A 259 12.19 19.56 19.30
N LEU A 260 12.16 20.82 19.74
CA LEU A 260 13.33 21.68 19.85
C LEU A 260 13.66 21.90 21.33
N VAL A 261 14.73 21.28 21.83
CA VAL A 261 15.19 21.40 23.22
C VAL A 261 16.59 21.99 23.23
N ASP A 262 16.80 23.11 23.93
CA ASP A 262 18.07 23.83 23.97
C ASP A 262 18.65 24.12 22.56
N ASN A 263 17.79 24.57 21.64
CA ASN A 263 18.10 24.79 20.23
C ASN A 263 18.63 23.55 19.49
N ARG A 264 18.31 22.34 19.97
CA ARG A 264 18.68 21.08 19.33
C ARG A 264 17.45 20.23 19.07
N LEU A 265 17.41 19.63 17.88
CA LEU A 265 16.39 18.67 17.51
C LEU A 265 16.46 17.43 18.40
N ARG A 266 15.30 17.04 18.91
CA ARG A 266 15.09 15.87 19.76
C ARG A 266 13.84 15.12 19.34
N LEU A 267 13.84 13.81 19.54
CA LEU A 267 12.71 12.92 19.27
C LEU A 267 12.28 12.28 20.59
N ALA A 268 11.12 12.68 21.11
CA ALA A 268 10.48 11.97 22.21
C ALA A 268 9.64 10.84 21.62
N VAL A 269 9.83 9.61 22.11
CA VAL A 269 9.20 8.41 21.55
C VAL A 269 8.36 7.75 22.63
N ASN A 270 7.12 7.41 22.27
CA ASN A 270 6.21 6.65 23.12
C ASN A 270 5.77 5.38 22.38
N ALA A 271 5.82 4.24 23.07
CA ALA A 271 5.21 2.98 22.64
C ALA A 271 3.89 2.80 23.40
N GLY A 272 2.77 3.14 22.77
CA GLY A 272 1.50 3.33 23.49
C GLY A 272 1.65 4.42 24.56
N ASP A 273 1.33 4.10 25.82
CA ASP A 273 1.47 5.01 26.95
C ASP A 273 2.88 5.02 27.58
N ALA A 274 3.75 4.10 27.17
CA ALA A 274 5.11 3.98 27.71
C ALA A 274 6.08 4.91 26.97
N ALA A 275 6.61 5.92 27.66
CA ALA A 275 7.64 6.79 27.12
C ALA A 275 9.03 6.13 27.16
N TRP A 276 9.83 6.33 26.12
CA TRP A 276 11.23 5.96 26.12
C TRP A 276 12.06 6.90 27.02
N PRO A 277 13.21 6.44 27.56
CA PRO A 277 14.02 7.24 28.46
C PRO A 277 14.73 8.37 27.70
N ASN A 278 14.33 9.61 28.00
CA ASN A 278 14.83 10.86 27.42
C ASN A 278 14.55 11.05 25.91
N PRO A 279 14.38 12.29 25.46
CA PRO A 279 14.35 12.59 24.04
C PRO A 279 15.67 12.24 23.35
N LEU A 280 15.60 11.49 22.26
CA LEU A 280 16.75 11.00 21.49
C LEU A 280 17.21 12.03 20.46
N ASN A 281 18.46 11.94 20.03
CA ASN A 281 18.86 12.55 18.74
C ASN A 281 18.50 11.60 17.58
N PHE A 282 18.55 12.08 16.34
CA PHE A 282 18.11 11.30 15.18
C PHE A 282 18.89 9.99 15.00
N LYS A 283 20.21 9.99 15.21
CA LYS A 283 21.01 8.77 15.10
C LYS A 283 20.62 7.74 16.15
N ALA A 284 20.54 8.15 17.42
CA ALA A 284 20.14 7.26 18.51
C ALA A 284 18.73 6.69 18.29
N PHE A 285 17.82 7.50 17.73
CA PHE A 285 16.50 7.05 17.33
C PHE A 285 16.56 5.92 16.29
N LEU A 286 17.33 6.09 15.20
CA LEU A 286 17.51 5.02 14.19
C LEU A 286 18.16 3.76 14.78
N ASP A 287 19.16 3.93 15.66
CA ASP A 287 19.83 2.82 16.34
C ASP A 287 18.81 2.00 17.19
N GLU A 288 17.86 2.64 17.88
CA GLU A 288 16.80 1.94 18.62
C GLU A 288 15.80 1.22 17.71
N LEU A 289 15.41 1.82 16.58
CA LEU A 289 14.51 1.18 15.63
C LEU A 289 15.13 -0.08 15.00
N GLN A 290 16.44 -0.05 14.73
CA GLN A 290 17.16 -1.24 14.26
C GLN A 290 17.16 -2.37 15.29
N LYS A 291 17.23 -2.06 16.59
CA LYS A 291 17.13 -3.08 17.65
C LYS A 291 15.75 -3.71 17.69
N LEU A 292 14.68 -2.93 17.49
CA LEU A 292 13.32 -3.47 17.39
C LEU A 292 13.20 -4.43 16.21
N LEU A 293 13.65 -4.02 15.03
CA LEU A 293 13.63 -4.85 13.82
C LEU A 293 14.42 -6.15 14.02
N ALA A 294 15.62 -6.08 14.60
CA ALA A 294 16.44 -7.24 14.91
C ALA A 294 15.78 -8.19 15.94
N ALA A 295 14.86 -7.68 16.77
CA ALA A 295 14.05 -8.45 17.71
C ALA A 295 12.72 -8.95 17.09
N GLY A 296 12.51 -8.79 15.79
CA GLY A 296 11.26 -9.17 15.12
C GLY A 296 10.10 -8.19 15.34
N GLN A 297 10.36 -7.02 15.93
CA GLN A 297 9.35 -5.99 16.17
C GLN A 297 9.40 -4.95 15.06
N VAL A 298 8.33 -4.83 14.29
CA VAL A 298 8.26 -3.90 13.18
C VAL A 298 7.59 -2.59 13.58
N PRO A 299 8.34 -1.47 13.60
CA PRO A 299 7.82 -0.21 14.09
C PRO A 299 6.92 0.48 13.05
N PHE A 300 5.74 0.88 13.49
CA PHE A 300 4.89 1.83 12.80
C PHE A 300 4.94 3.17 13.53
N LEU A 301 5.43 4.19 12.82
CA LEU A 301 5.69 5.50 13.36
C LEU A 301 4.54 6.46 13.03
N LYS A 302 4.10 7.20 14.04
CA LYS A 302 3.26 8.38 13.93
C LYS A 302 4.11 9.59 14.28
N ILE A 303 4.42 10.43 13.28
CA ILE A 303 5.25 11.62 13.48
C ILE A 303 4.36 12.80 13.89
N ILE A 304 4.71 13.45 14.99
CA ILE A 304 4.05 14.66 15.48
C ILE A 304 5.11 15.76 15.56
N TYR A 305 4.87 16.86 14.85
CA TYR A 305 5.70 18.06 14.99
C TYR A 305 5.17 18.87 16.16
N ASP A 306 6.06 19.29 17.06
CA ASP A 306 5.66 20.12 18.18
C ASP A 306 5.19 21.51 17.70
N ASP A 307 4.23 22.11 18.42
CA ASP A 307 3.56 23.33 17.95
C ASP A 307 4.55 24.50 17.77
N ASP A 308 5.55 24.58 18.65
CA ASP A 308 6.58 25.62 18.63
C ASP A 308 7.73 25.31 17.65
N LEU A 309 7.74 24.14 17.01
CA LEU A 309 8.79 23.77 16.06
C LEU A 309 8.71 24.67 14.82
N PRO A 310 9.80 25.33 14.39
CA PRO A 310 9.81 26.07 13.13
C PRO A 310 9.59 25.18 11.91
N ALA A 311 8.78 25.65 10.95
CA ALA A 311 8.48 24.98 9.69
C ALA A 311 9.74 24.51 8.93
N ALA A 312 10.82 25.29 8.95
CA ALA A 312 12.08 24.90 8.33
C ALA A 312 12.69 23.63 8.93
N LEU A 313 12.60 23.46 10.25
CA LEU A 313 13.11 22.29 10.94
C LEU A 313 12.21 21.07 10.71
N ALA A 314 10.89 21.25 10.64
CA ALA A 314 9.97 20.18 10.25
C ALA A 314 10.33 19.64 8.85
N ALA A 315 10.54 20.52 7.87
CA ALA A 315 10.95 20.13 6.52
C ALA A 315 12.34 19.47 6.46
N GLU A 316 13.26 19.83 7.36
CA GLU A 316 14.56 19.14 7.48
C GLU A 316 14.40 17.72 8.03
N VAL A 317 13.63 17.56 9.12
CA VAL A 317 13.37 16.25 9.73
C VAL A 317 12.62 15.33 8.77
N SER A 318 11.60 15.83 8.06
CA SER A 318 10.90 15.04 7.04
C SER A 318 11.83 14.48 5.97
N ARG A 319 12.80 15.28 5.50
CA ARG A 319 13.80 14.83 4.53
C ARG A 319 14.72 13.76 5.10
N ALA A 320 15.15 13.92 6.35
CA ALA A 320 15.94 12.90 7.03
C ALA A 320 15.15 11.60 7.24
N LEU A 321 13.87 11.69 7.59
CA LEU A 321 12.97 10.54 7.70
C LEU A 321 12.80 9.83 6.35
N ARG A 322 12.61 10.57 5.25
CA ARG A 322 12.48 9.98 3.90
C ARG A 322 13.68 9.12 3.51
N LEU A 323 14.88 9.58 3.83
CA LEU A 323 16.12 8.83 3.58
C LEU A 323 16.25 7.59 4.45
N ALA A 324 15.57 7.54 5.58
CA ALA A 324 15.55 6.39 6.48
C ALA A 324 14.39 5.42 6.18
N VAL A 325 13.33 5.87 5.50
CA VAL A 325 12.24 5.04 4.95
C VAL A 325 12.76 4.37 3.68
N ASP A 326 13.69 3.44 3.83
CA ASP A 326 13.85 2.37 2.84
C ASP A 326 12.68 1.39 2.98
N ALA A 327 12.35 0.65 1.92
CA ALA A 327 11.12 -0.14 1.80
C ALA A 327 10.90 -1.19 2.92
N GLU A 328 11.92 -1.44 3.75
CA GLU A 328 11.95 -2.55 4.72
C GLU A 328 12.12 -2.10 6.18
N THR A 329 12.49 -0.85 6.47
CA THR A 329 12.93 -0.45 7.82
C THR A 329 11.88 0.37 8.57
N LEU A 330 11.26 1.35 7.92
CA LEU A 330 10.35 2.30 8.57
C LEU A 330 8.99 2.31 7.91
N ARG A 331 7.94 2.24 8.74
CA ARG A 331 6.55 2.41 8.31
C ARG A 331 6.04 3.68 8.95
N ILE A 332 5.68 4.67 8.16
CA ILE A 332 5.24 5.97 8.67
C ILE A 332 3.84 6.26 8.16
N GLU A 333 2.87 6.38 9.07
CA GLU A 333 1.50 6.78 8.75
C GLU A 333 1.15 8.03 9.56
N PRO A 334 0.30 8.94 9.05
CA PRO A 334 -0.12 10.08 9.84
C PRO A 334 -0.92 9.60 11.06
N ALA A 335 -0.77 10.30 12.19
CA ALA A 335 -1.76 10.20 13.26
C ALA A 335 -3.09 10.84 12.80
N ALA A 336 -4.20 10.42 13.40
CA ALA A 336 -5.51 10.99 13.09
C ALA A 336 -5.50 12.53 13.24
N GLY A 337 -5.93 13.23 12.19
CA GLY A 337 -5.95 14.70 12.15
C GLY A 337 -4.58 15.37 12.08
N GLN A 338 -3.48 14.61 11.90
CA GLN A 338 -2.13 15.14 11.78
C GLN A 338 -1.65 15.12 10.33
N LEU A 339 -0.66 15.97 10.05
CA LEU A 339 -0.01 16.05 8.75
C LEU A 339 0.81 14.79 8.46
N TYR A 340 0.74 14.29 7.23
CA TYR A 340 1.71 13.31 6.76
C TYR A 340 3.10 13.95 6.64
N TYR A 341 4.16 13.22 7.00
CA TYR A 341 5.52 13.80 7.03
C TYR A 341 5.98 14.29 5.65
N GLU A 342 5.53 13.65 4.55
CA GLU A 342 5.85 14.07 3.19
C GLU A 342 5.18 15.36 2.76
N ALA A 343 4.16 15.85 3.48
CA ALA A 343 3.57 17.17 3.24
C ALA A 343 4.64 18.26 3.25
N TRP A 344 5.70 18.12 4.06
CA TRP A 344 6.81 19.08 4.17
C TRP A 344 7.87 18.98 3.06
N MET A 345 7.70 18.08 2.09
CA MET A 345 8.67 17.83 1.02
C MET A 345 8.04 17.88 -0.38
N PRO A 346 7.28 18.95 -0.72
CA PRO A 346 6.73 19.06 -2.05
C PRO A 346 7.83 19.21 -3.11
N GLN A 347 7.50 18.81 -4.34
CA GLN A 347 8.43 18.95 -5.46
C GLN A 347 8.74 20.42 -5.72
N PRO A 348 10.01 20.86 -5.79
CA PRO A 348 10.34 22.27 -5.92
C PRO A 348 9.72 22.99 -7.13
N GLN A 349 9.61 22.29 -8.27
CA GLN A 349 8.98 22.78 -9.51
C GLN A 349 7.54 23.23 -9.31
N TRP A 350 6.81 22.64 -8.36
CA TRP A 350 5.42 22.99 -8.09
C TRP A 350 5.26 24.39 -7.51
N ARG A 351 6.34 25.09 -7.15
CA ARG A 351 6.27 26.54 -6.88
C ARG A 351 5.85 27.32 -8.12
N ASN A 352 6.31 26.90 -9.30
CA ASN A 352 5.92 27.51 -10.55
C ASN A 352 4.59 26.94 -11.04
N ARG A 353 3.54 27.77 -11.07
CA ARG A 353 2.19 27.38 -11.52
C ARG A 353 2.19 26.74 -12.91
N LYS A 354 3.10 27.14 -13.81
CA LYS A 354 3.21 26.60 -15.18
C LYS A 354 3.81 25.19 -15.25
N GLU A 355 4.51 24.76 -14.20
CA GLU A 355 5.14 23.43 -14.12
C GLU A 355 4.26 22.42 -13.39
N ARG A 356 3.05 22.82 -12.97
CA ARG A 356 2.09 21.93 -12.32
C ARG A 356 1.21 21.24 -13.35
N ILE A 357 0.86 19.99 -13.05
CA ILE A 357 -0.13 19.22 -13.81
C ILE A 357 -1.56 19.68 -13.49
N MET A 358 -1.78 20.25 -12.31
CA MET A 358 -3.06 20.76 -11.83
C MET A 358 -2.87 22.05 -11.03
N GLN A 359 -3.95 22.78 -10.73
CA GLN A 359 -3.88 24.05 -10.02
C GLN A 359 -4.58 23.99 -8.64
N PRO A 360 -3.92 23.43 -7.62
CA PRO A 360 -4.40 23.46 -6.24
C PRO A 360 -4.66 24.87 -5.73
N ALA A 361 -5.54 24.98 -4.74
CA ALA A 361 -5.66 26.19 -3.95
C ALA A 361 -4.29 26.53 -3.32
N GLU A 362 -3.90 27.79 -3.36
CA GLU A 362 -2.72 28.25 -2.63
C GLU A 362 -3.17 28.98 -1.38
N ILE A 363 -2.48 28.74 -0.27
CA ILE A 363 -2.68 29.46 0.97
C ILE A 363 -1.31 29.90 1.43
N ARG A 364 -1.15 31.20 1.67
CA ARG A 364 0.13 31.80 2.06
C ARG A 364 0.00 32.47 3.41
N ILE A 365 0.74 31.99 4.39
CA ILE A 365 0.92 32.71 5.65
C ILE A 365 1.93 33.83 5.41
N ILE A 366 1.57 35.06 5.79
CA ILE A 366 2.44 36.23 5.69
C ILE A 366 3.11 36.45 7.05
N GLU A 367 2.30 36.62 8.10
CA GLU A 367 2.76 36.85 9.46
C GLU A 367 1.75 36.30 10.48
N GLY A 368 2.24 35.52 11.45
CA GLY A 368 1.38 34.88 12.45
C GLY A 368 0.26 34.07 11.79
N THR A 369 -0.99 34.44 12.04
CA THR A 369 -2.20 33.81 11.47
C THR A 369 -2.81 34.60 10.31
N THR A 370 -2.14 35.65 9.84
CA THR A 370 -2.57 36.44 8.68
C THR A 370 -2.01 35.88 7.39
N GLY A 371 -2.76 36.01 6.30
CA GLY A 371 -2.34 35.44 5.04
C GLY A 371 -3.28 35.72 3.87
N GLU A 372 -3.06 34.95 2.81
CA GLU A 372 -3.83 35.03 1.57
C GLU A 372 -4.25 33.65 1.10
N ILE A 373 -5.47 33.55 0.54
CA ILE A 373 -5.95 32.39 -0.21
C ILE A 373 -5.99 32.77 -1.68
N THR A 374 -5.36 31.99 -2.54
CA THR A 374 -5.46 32.12 -3.99
C THR A 374 -6.17 30.92 -4.60
N ARG A 375 -7.33 31.17 -5.21
CA ARG A 375 -7.98 30.21 -6.11
C ARG A 375 -7.44 30.39 -7.51
N ILE A 376 -7.06 29.31 -8.17
CA ILE A 376 -6.52 29.34 -9.53
C ILE A 376 -7.47 28.56 -10.43
N LEU A 377 -8.08 29.25 -11.40
CA LEU A 377 -8.88 28.61 -12.44
C LEU A 377 -8.11 28.54 -13.75
N GLU A 378 -8.39 27.51 -14.54
CA GLU A 378 -7.81 27.33 -15.87
C GLU A 378 -8.82 27.75 -16.94
N ASP A 379 -8.38 28.58 -17.88
CA ASP A 379 -9.13 28.94 -19.08
C ASP A 379 -8.51 28.22 -20.28
N TRP A 380 -9.26 27.26 -20.80
CA TRP A 380 -8.92 26.42 -21.94
C TRP A 380 -9.50 26.95 -23.26
N SER A 381 -10.06 28.16 -23.29
CA SER A 381 -10.54 28.78 -24.53
C SER A 381 -9.44 29.19 -25.53
N PRO A 382 -8.22 29.57 -25.10
CA PRO A 382 -7.10 29.83 -26.01
C PRO A 382 -6.32 28.53 -26.36
N GLU A 383 -5.39 28.63 -27.33
CA GLU A 383 -4.52 27.51 -27.74
C GLU A 383 -3.60 27.04 -26.59
N ASP A 384 -3.10 27.99 -25.79
CA ASP A 384 -2.39 27.73 -24.54
C ASP A 384 -3.30 27.97 -23.34
N VAL A 385 -3.19 27.11 -22.31
CA VAL A 385 -3.95 27.28 -21.06
C VAL A 385 -3.58 28.59 -20.36
N VAL A 386 -4.61 29.39 -20.02
CA VAL A 386 -4.43 30.65 -19.30
C VAL A 386 -4.90 30.49 -17.85
N LEU A 387 -4.00 30.75 -16.91
CA LEU A 387 -4.31 30.70 -15.48
C LEU A 387 -4.95 32.00 -15.00
N LYS A 388 -6.07 31.90 -14.26
CA LYS A 388 -6.83 33.00 -13.68
C LYS A 388 -6.80 32.92 -12.15
N PRO A 389 -5.75 33.45 -11.49
CA PRO A 389 -5.67 33.49 -10.03
C PRO A 389 -6.56 34.60 -9.45
N THR A 390 -7.31 34.27 -8.40
CA THR A 390 -8.07 35.20 -7.57
C THR A 390 -7.58 35.09 -6.13
N THR A 391 -7.03 36.17 -5.59
CA THR A 391 -6.47 36.21 -4.23
C THR A 391 -7.35 37.00 -3.28
N MET A 392 -7.51 36.49 -2.05
CA MET A 392 -8.22 37.15 -0.95
C MET A 392 -7.37 37.08 0.32
N SER A 393 -7.29 38.18 1.05
CA SER A 393 -6.57 38.23 2.32
C SER A 393 -7.46 37.78 3.49
N PHE A 394 -6.86 37.19 4.51
CA PHE A 394 -7.50 36.85 5.78
C PHE A 394 -6.65 37.30 6.96
N ALA A 395 -7.31 37.63 8.07
CA ALA A 395 -6.65 38.07 9.29
C ALA A 395 -6.44 36.92 10.30
N THR A 396 -7.28 35.89 10.23
CA THR A 396 -7.24 34.75 11.15
C THR A 396 -7.52 33.44 10.41
N LEU A 397 -7.10 32.30 10.99
CA LEU A 397 -7.38 30.98 10.40
C LEU A 397 -8.90 30.68 10.30
N PRO A 398 -9.76 31.05 11.27
CA PRO A 398 -11.21 30.93 11.09
C PRO A 398 -11.79 31.81 9.96
N ASP A 399 -11.21 32.97 9.68
CA ASP A 399 -11.64 33.78 8.53
C ASP A 399 -11.29 33.09 7.21
N ALA A 400 -10.10 32.48 7.14
CA ALA A 400 -9.67 31.70 6.01
C ALA A 400 -10.57 30.47 5.77
N GLU A 401 -10.93 29.74 6.83
CA GLU A 401 -11.88 28.61 6.79
C GLU A 401 -13.23 29.04 6.20
N LYS A 402 -13.81 30.13 6.70
CA LYS A 402 -15.06 30.69 6.15
C LYS A 402 -14.94 31.11 4.69
N GLN A 403 -13.81 31.72 4.31
CA GLN A 403 -13.57 32.09 2.92
C GLN A 403 -13.47 30.86 2.02
N ILE A 404 -12.84 29.79 2.51
CA ILE A 404 -12.70 28.52 1.82
C ILE A 404 -14.07 27.85 1.61
N GLU A 405 -14.92 27.84 2.64
CA GLU A 405 -16.29 27.32 2.57
C GLU A 405 -17.18 28.14 1.63
N ALA A 406 -16.99 29.46 1.60
CA ALA A 406 -17.77 30.37 0.77
C ALA A 406 -17.40 30.31 -0.72
N LEU A 407 -16.21 29.82 -1.05
CA LEU A 407 -15.80 29.63 -2.44
C LEU A 407 -16.46 28.38 -3.02
N ALA A 408 -17.19 28.55 -4.13
CA ALA A 408 -17.75 27.46 -4.92
C ALA A 408 -16.67 26.43 -5.31
N ALA A 409 -17.12 25.20 -5.61
CA ALA A 409 -16.32 24.01 -5.92
C ALA A 409 -14.87 24.28 -6.37
N TRP A 410 -13.94 23.74 -5.60
CA TRP A 410 -12.51 23.82 -5.89
C TRP A 410 -12.14 22.87 -7.03
N PRO A 411 -11.15 23.25 -7.87
CA PRO A 411 -10.70 22.40 -8.97
C PRO A 411 -10.05 21.10 -8.49
N THR A 412 -9.55 21.07 -7.25
CA THR A 412 -8.88 19.92 -6.64
C THR A 412 -9.18 19.85 -5.15
N ASP A 413 -9.03 18.66 -4.57
CA ASP A 413 -9.01 18.37 -3.12
C ASP A 413 -7.59 18.48 -2.51
N ILE A 414 -6.66 19.11 -3.25
CA ILE A 414 -5.29 19.38 -2.84
C ILE A 414 -5.12 20.86 -2.49
N VAL A 415 -4.31 21.17 -1.47
CA VAL A 415 -3.91 22.53 -1.12
C VAL A 415 -2.40 22.69 -1.01
N PHE A 416 -1.88 23.81 -1.55
CA PHE A 416 -0.49 24.21 -1.44
C PHE A 416 -0.36 25.32 -0.38
N PHE A 417 0.31 25.01 0.71
CA PHE A 417 0.49 25.88 1.86
C PHE A 417 1.89 26.49 1.87
N PHE A 418 2.00 27.80 1.74
CA PHE A 418 3.26 28.53 1.70
C PHE A 418 3.48 29.24 3.04
N VAL A 419 4.59 28.98 3.69
CA VAL A 419 4.89 29.52 5.03
C VAL A 419 6.32 30.04 5.14
N PRO A 420 6.55 31.13 5.90
CA PRO A 420 7.87 31.54 6.32
C PRO A 420 8.63 30.43 7.07
N PRO A 421 9.98 30.44 7.07
CA PRO A 421 10.78 29.37 7.67
C PRO A 421 10.64 29.28 9.19
N THR A 422 10.28 30.41 9.80
CA THR A 422 10.09 30.58 11.24
C THR A 422 8.65 30.36 11.70
N THR A 423 7.72 30.08 10.78
CA THR A 423 6.32 29.82 11.15
C THR A 423 6.26 28.59 12.06
N PRO A 424 5.65 28.68 13.25
CA PRO A 424 5.44 27.54 14.13
C PRO A 424 4.56 26.47 13.46
N CYS A 425 4.92 25.19 13.60
CA CYS A 425 4.16 24.08 13.05
C CYS A 425 2.73 24.04 13.57
N GLY A 426 2.47 24.51 14.79
CA GLY A 426 1.14 24.59 15.38
C GLY A 426 0.15 25.39 14.52
N ILE A 427 0.61 26.45 13.85
CA ILE A 427 -0.23 27.25 12.93
C ILE A 427 -0.64 26.40 11.72
N VAL A 428 0.30 25.63 11.17
CA VAL A 428 0.04 24.77 9.98
C VAL A 428 -0.89 23.62 10.35
N THR A 429 -0.65 22.96 11.49
CA THR A 429 -1.47 21.86 11.99
C THR A 429 -2.88 22.32 12.35
N GLU A 430 -3.02 23.45 13.06
CA GLU A 430 -4.33 24.03 13.36
C GLU A 430 -5.09 24.34 12.08
N PHE A 431 -4.42 24.96 11.10
CA PHE A 431 -5.05 25.26 9.82
C PHE A 431 -5.52 23.99 9.11
N TYR A 432 -4.65 22.99 8.99
CA TYR A 432 -5.00 21.71 8.36
C TYR A 432 -6.20 21.06 9.05
N SER A 433 -6.25 21.06 10.38
CA SER A 433 -7.37 20.48 11.14
C SER A 433 -8.73 21.08 10.78
N ARG A 434 -8.78 22.36 10.37
CA ARG A 434 -10.00 23.06 9.95
C ARG A 434 -10.46 22.67 8.55
N ILE A 435 -9.51 22.38 7.65
CA ILE A 435 -9.80 22.20 6.22
C ILE A 435 -9.63 20.78 5.69
N HIS A 436 -9.09 19.84 6.49
CA HIS A 436 -8.72 18.50 6.03
C HIS A 436 -9.87 17.69 5.43
N THR A 437 -11.12 17.91 5.87
CA THR A 437 -12.30 17.26 5.30
C THR A 437 -12.53 17.65 3.84
N GLN A 438 -12.20 18.90 3.48
CA GLN A 438 -12.32 19.42 2.11
C GLN A 438 -11.04 19.23 1.31
N PHE A 439 -9.88 19.32 1.98
CA PHE A 439 -8.55 19.14 1.40
C PHE A 439 -7.74 18.10 2.19
N PRO A 440 -7.99 16.80 1.95
CA PRO A 440 -7.27 15.73 2.65
C PRO A 440 -5.78 15.68 2.29
N THR A 441 -5.38 16.32 1.17
CA THR A 441 -3.98 16.38 0.75
C THR A 441 -3.43 17.81 0.82
N ILE A 442 -2.35 17.98 1.57
CA ILE A 442 -1.66 19.27 1.76
C ILE A 442 -0.16 19.13 1.44
N TYR A 443 0.38 20.15 0.77
CA TYR A 443 1.79 20.30 0.48
C TYR A 443 2.31 21.62 1.03
N ILE A 444 3.36 21.59 1.83
CA ILE A 444 3.88 22.72 2.59
C ILE A 444 5.20 23.18 1.98
N PHE A 445 5.17 24.35 1.37
CA PHE A 445 6.33 25.05 0.85
C PHE A 445 6.86 26.01 1.91
N VAL A 446 8.02 25.66 2.46
CA VAL A 446 8.79 26.56 3.32
C VAL A 446 9.55 27.54 2.43
N ASP A 447 9.10 28.79 2.39
CA ASP A 447 9.67 29.85 1.58
C ASP A 447 10.24 30.94 2.48
N LYS A 448 11.24 31.67 2.02
CA LYS A 448 11.61 32.91 2.69
C LYS A 448 10.46 33.90 2.54
N ALA A 449 10.17 34.68 3.59
CA ALA A 449 9.22 35.78 3.47
C ALA A 449 9.61 36.66 2.26
N PRO A 450 8.63 37.10 1.45
CA PRO A 450 8.87 37.86 0.23
C PRO A 450 9.68 39.15 0.45
#